data_AF-A0A9D9W0Z9-F1
#
_entry.id   AF-A0A9D9W0Z9-F1
#
_cell.length_a   1.000
_cell.length_b   1.000
_cell.length_c   1.000
_cell.angle_alpha   90.00
_cell.angle_beta   90.00
_cell.angle_gamma   90.00
#
_symmetry.space_group_name_H-M   'P 1'
#
loop_
_entity.id
_entity.type
_entity.pdbx_description
1 polymer ?
#
loop_
_entity_poly.entity_id
_entity_poly.type
_entity_poly.pdbx_seq_one_letter_code
_entity_poly.pdbx_strand_id
1 'polypeptide(L)'
;MGLNDIQLNATLIQNLYTKVLVDTEISEPNNNSAKTVQRHYLGNNQSHICIIVNEKKSPLINDEDLGFLTNILSACNLSLADIVLLNSCSNPKPLYAGICKEFSPKIIILFGVSPTETGIPMEFPPFKLQNYNEQFFLISPLLSTLKNNKEEKGKLWVCLQSLFKQ
;
A
#
# COMPACT_ATOMS: atom_id res chain seq x y z
N MET A 1 1.05 -46.96 35.96
CA MET A 1 -0.30 -46.36 36.04
C MET A 1 -0.29 -45.43 37.26
N GLY A 2 -0.57 -44.13 37.21
CA GLY A 2 -1.00 -43.28 36.10
C GLY A 2 -0.56 -41.82 36.32
N LEU A 3 -0.07 -41.21 35.24
CA LEU A 3 0.37 -39.81 35.13
C LEU A 3 -0.82 -38.84 34.93
N ASN A 4 -1.98 -39.12 35.53
CA ASN A 4 -3.26 -38.48 35.16
C ASN A 4 -3.84 -37.49 36.19
N ASP A 5 -3.06 -37.05 37.19
CA ASP A 5 -3.56 -36.09 38.19
C ASP A 5 -2.81 -34.75 38.16
N ILE A 6 -2.54 -34.26 36.95
CA ILE A 6 -2.04 -32.89 36.78
C ILE A 6 -3.27 -31.99 36.60
N GLN A 7 -3.85 -31.52 37.70
CA GLN A 7 -4.77 -30.40 37.65
C GLN A 7 -3.97 -29.13 37.34
N LEU A 8 -3.80 -28.84 36.04
CA LEU A 8 -3.19 -27.58 35.59
C LEU A 8 -4.08 -26.42 36.01
N ASN A 9 -3.72 -25.77 37.12
CA ASN A 9 -4.26 -24.46 37.45
C ASN A 9 -3.85 -23.46 36.34
N ALA A 10 -4.72 -22.50 36.03
CA ALA A 10 -4.47 -21.52 34.96
C ALA A 10 -3.21 -20.66 35.22
N THR A 11 -2.77 -20.57 36.47
CA THR A 11 -1.62 -19.78 36.90
C THR A 11 -0.27 -20.41 36.53
N LEU A 12 -0.21 -21.74 36.44
CA LEU A 12 0.98 -22.48 36.00
C LEU A 12 1.22 -22.33 34.50
N ILE A 13 0.15 -22.23 33.70
CA ILE A 13 0.26 -22.00 32.24
C ILE A 13 0.87 -20.62 31.98
N GLN A 14 0.53 -19.59 32.77
CA GLN A 14 1.10 -18.24 32.58
C GLN A 14 2.61 -18.17 32.86
N ASN A 15 3.14 -18.97 33.79
CA ASN A 15 4.58 -19.00 34.06
C ASN A 15 5.38 -19.77 33.00
N LEU A 16 4.74 -20.67 32.24
CA LEU A 16 5.41 -21.42 31.17
C LEU A 16 5.64 -20.59 29.90
N TYR A 17 4.97 -19.45 29.75
CA TYR A 17 5.10 -18.56 28.59
C TYR A 17 6.01 -17.34 28.80
N THR A 18 6.73 -17.26 29.93
CA THR A 18 7.56 -16.07 30.25
C THR A 18 8.88 -15.98 29.45
N LYS A 19 9.23 -16.98 28.63
CA LYS A 19 10.37 -16.87 27.70
C LYS A 19 10.04 -17.44 26.33
N VAL A 20 9.44 -16.62 25.48
CA VAL A 20 9.67 -16.72 24.03
C VAL A 20 10.57 -15.56 23.65
N LEU A 21 11.86 -15.87 23.58
CA LEU A 21 12.86 -15.09 22.90
C LEU A 21 12.68 -15.34 21.39
N VAL A 22 12.28 -14.34 20.63
CA VAL A 22 12.90 -14.12 19.33
C VAL A 22 13.18 -12.63 19.19
N ASP A 23 14.47 -12.34 19.14
CA ASP A 23 15.06 -11.04 18.91
C ASP A 23 15.33 -10.91 17.41
N THR A 24 14.87 -9.82 16.80
CA THR A 24 15.50 -9.20 15.63
C THR A 24 15.14 -7.71 15.64
N GLU A 25 15.98 -6.94 16.34
CA GLU A 25 16.44 -5.58 16.04
C GLU A 25 16.03 -5.05 14.63
N ILE A 26 15.55 -3.82 14.34
CA ILE A 26 15.48 -2.51 15.01
C ILE A 26 14.31 -1.70 14.39
N SER A 27 13.62 -0.89 15.22
CA SER A 27 13.02 0.46 14.95
C SER A 27 11.49 0.57 15.16
N GLU A 28 11.12 0.96 16.38
CA GLU A 28 9.82 1.52 16.77
C GLU A 28 9.78 3.06 16.54
N PRO A 29 8.63 3.80 16.59
CA PRO A 29 7.38 3.45 17.28
C PRO A 29 6.03 3.88 16.63
N ASN A 30 4.94 3.46 17.30
CA ASN A 30 3.53 3.90 17.26
C ASN A 30 2.67 3.38 16.08
N ASN A 31 1.51 2.73 16.26
CA ASN A 31 0.47 2.91 17.28
C ASN A 31 -0.42 1.64 17.37
N ASN A 32 -0.98 1.39 18.55
CA ASN A 32 -1.96 0.34 18.81
C ASN A 32 -3.32 0.68 18.14
N SER A 33 -3.89 -0.22 17.32
CA SER A 33 -5.27 -0.73 17.47
C SER A 33 -5.80 -1.50 16.26
N ALA A 34 -6.55 -2.55 16.58
CA ALA A 34 -7.53 -3.28 15.77
C ALA A 34 -7.00 -4.22 14.67
N LYS A 35 -6.80 -5.50 15.03
CA LYS A 35 -6.80 -6.69 14.15
C LYS A 35 -6.43 -6.36 12.69
N THR A 36 -5.23 -5.85 12.50
CA THR A 36 -4.83 -5.27 11.23
C THR A 36 -4.26 -6.39 10.39
N VAL A 37 -4.95 -6.68 9.28
CA VAL A 37 -4.38 -7.42 8.17
C VAL A 37 -3.03 -6.76 7.88
N GLN A 38 -1.91 -7.46 8.15
CA GLN A 38 -0.56 -6.93 7.97
C GLN A 38 -0.36 -6.64 6.48
N ARG A 39 -0.69 -5.41 6.08
CA ARG A 39 -0.53 -4.95 4.72
C ARG A 39 0.86 -4.36 4.59
N HIS A 40 1.60 -4.84 3.61
CA HIS A 40 2.88 -4.25 3.27
C HIS A 40 2.60 -2.98 2.47
N TYR A 41 2.95 -1.84 3.06
CA TYR A 41 2.88 -0.53 2.43
C TYR A 41 4.15 0.27 2.74
N LEU A 42 4.42 1.29 1.94
CA LEU A 42 5.55 2.21 2.11
C LEU A 42 5.04 3.65 2.11
N GLY A 43 5.47 4.43 3.09
CA GLY A 43 5.10 5.84 3.25
C GLY A 43 4.10 6.09 4.41
N ASN A 44 3.86 7.36 4.72
CA ASN A 44 3.13 7.79 5.93
C ASN A 44 1.77 8.43 5.64
N ASN A 45 1.27 8.36 4.39
CA ASN A 45 -0.06 8.89 4.02
C ASN A 45 -0.31 10.36 4.35
N GLN A 46 0.73 11.18 4.51
CA GLN A 46 0.54 12.55 5.03
C GLN A 46 -0.30 13.43 4.10
N SER A 47 -0.28 13.16 2.80
CA SER A 47 -1.07 13.90 1.79
C SER A 47 -2.34 13.16 1.34
N HIS A 48 -2.72 12.06 1.99
CA HIS A 48 -3.87 11.23 1.60
C HIS A 48 -3.77 10.71 0.15
N ILE A 49 -2.57 10.38 -0.31
CA ILE A 49 -2.32 9.86 -1.66
C ILE A 49 -1.99 8.37 -1.55
N CYS A 50 -2.76 7.53 -2.20
CA CYS A 50 -2.51 6.10 -2.30
C CYS A 50 -2.09 5.72 -3.72
N ILE A 51 -1.02 4.95 -3.81
CA ILE A 51 -0.48 4.42 -5.04
C ILE A 51 -0.50 2.90 -4.94
N ILE A 52 -1.14 2.27 -5.91
CA ILE A 52 -1.26 0.82 -5.99
C ILE A 52 -0.46 0.36 -7.20
N VAL A 53 0.53 -0.49 -6.96
CA VAL A 53 1.34 -1.11 -8.00
C VAL A 53 1.03 -2.60 -8.12
N ASN A 54 1.28 -3.15 -9.30
CA ASN A 54 1.14 -4.58 -9.56
C ASN A 54 2.52 -5.21 -9.78
N GLU A 55 3.24 -5.51 -8.69
CA GLU A 55 4.57 -6.10 -8.77
C GLU A 55 4.54 -7.55 -8.34
N LYS A 56 4.89 -8.46 -9.26
CA LYS A 56 5.00 -9.91 -8.97
C LYS A 56 6.41 -10.32 -8.54
N LYS A 57 7.42 -9.55 -8.94
CA LYS A 57 8.83 -9.89 -8.74
C LYS A 57 9.35 -9.53 -7.35
N SER A 58 8.79 -8.47 -6.77
CA SER A 58 9.23 -7.92 -5.49
C SER A 58 8.06 -7.78 -4.52
N PRO A 59 8.31 -7.87 -3.19
CA PRO A 59 7.26 -7.77 -2.18
C PRO A 59 6.53 -6.42 -2.22
N LEU A 60 7.20 -5.35 -2.67
CA LEU A 60 6.58 -4.03 -2.83
C LEU A 60 6.82 -3.44 -4.22
N ILE A 61 8.08 -3.19 -4.54
CA ILE A 61 8.54 -2.55 -5.77
C ILE A 61 10.05 -2.79 -5.93
N ASN A 62 10.57 -2.81 -7.16
CA ASN A 62 12.02 -2.88 -7.41
C ASN A 62 12.66 -1.49 -7.24
N ASP A 63 13.95 -1.42 -6.92
CA ASP A 63 14.69 -0.15 -6.78
C ASP A 63 14.58 0.75 -8.01
N GLU A 64 14.64 0.17 -9.22
CA GLU A 64 14.52 0.94 -10.47
C GLU A 64 13.13 1.56 -10.65
N ASP A 65 12.07 0.87 -10.23
CA ASP A 65 10.69 1.38 -10.31
C ASP A 65 10.43 2.41 -9.20
N LEU A 66 11.00 2.18 -8.00
CA LEU A 66 10.95 3.11 -6.88
C LEU A 66 11.66 4.42 -7.22
N GLY A 67 12.86 4.36 -7.81
CA GLY A 67 13.59 5.54 -8.26
C GLY A 67 12.82 6.34 -9.30
N PHE A 68 12.16 5.66 -10.24
CA PHE A 68 11.30 6.31 -11.25
C PHE A 68 10.10 7.01 -10.62
N LEU A 69 9.38 6.32 -9.72
CA LEU A 69 8.25 6.89 -8.98
C LEU A 69 8.70 8.10 -8.14
N THR A 70 9.81 7.97 -7.43
CA THR A 70 10.38 9.04 -6.59
C THR A 70 10.77 10.25 -7.42
N ASN A 71 11.32 10.06 -8.62
CA ASN A 71 11.66 11.18 -9.51
C ASN A 71 10.41 11.93 -10.01
N ILE A 72 9.32 11.21 -10.27
CA ILE A 72 8.02 11.79 -10.61
C ILE A 72 7.45 12.56 -9.39
N LEU A 73 7.45 11.96 -8.21
CA LEU A 73 6.97 12.60 -6.98
C LEU A 73 7.76 13.86 -6.64
N SER A 74 9.08 13.79 -6.72
CA SER A 74 9.99 14.92 -6.47
C SER A 74 9.70 16.10 -7.41
N ALA A 75 9.43 15.81 -8.69
CA ALA A 75 9.04 16.84 -9.64
C ALA A 75 7.65 17.46 -9.34
N CYS A 76 6.79 16.76 -8.60
CA CYS A 76 5.52 17.25 -8.05
C CYS A 76 5.66 17.86 -6.64
N ASN A 77 6.88 18.04 -6.11
CA ASN A 77 7.12 18.48 -4.73
C ASN A 77 6.54 17.53 -3.64
N LEU A 78 6.42 16.25 -3.97
CA LEU A 78 5.95 15.20 -3.05
C LEU A 78 7.10 14.28 -2.64
N SER A 79 7.03 13.78 -1.40
CA SER A 79 7.97 12.79 -0.89
C SER A 79 7.30 11.41 -0.73
N LEU A 80 8.12 10.35 -0.62
CA LEU A 80 7.61 9.00 -0.30
C LEU A 80 6.84 8.96 1.03
N ALA A 81 7.12 9.88 1.96
CA ALA A 81 6.40 9.99 3.22
C ALA A 81 4.97 10.54 3.05
N ASP A 82 4.69 11.30 1.99
CA ASP A 82 3.38 11.90 1.74
C ASP A 82 2.39 10.93 1.11
N ILE A 83 2.92 9.91 0.44
CA ILE A 83 2.15 8.91 -0.27
C ILE A 83 2.09 7.60 0.54
N VAL A 84 1.21 6.71 0.11
CA VAL A 84 1.16 5.31 0.53
C VAL A 84 1.29 4.45 -0.70
N LEU A 85 2.40 3.74 -0.83
CA LEU A 85 2.63 2.78 -1.90
C LEU A 85 2.26 1.38 -1.41
N LEU A 86 1.37 0.70 -2.12
CA LEU A 86 0.93 -0.66 -1.82
C LEU A 86 1.07 -1.54 -3.05
N ASN A 87 1.41 -2.80 -2.84
CA ASN A 87 1.41 -3.80 -3.90
C ASN A 87 0.12 -4.62 -3.88
N SER A 88 -0.59 -4.67 -5.01
CA SER A 88 -1.82 -5.47 -5.16
C SER A 88 -1.57 -6.98 -5.06
N CYS A 89 -0.36 -7.46 -5.43
CA CYS A 89 -0.02 -8.87 -5.35
C CYS A 89 0.27 -9.34 -3.92
N SER A 90 0.93 -8.51 -3.11
CA SER A 90 1.34 -8.89 -1.74
C SER A 90 0.24 -8.69 -0.70
N ASN A 91 -0.80 -7.93 -1.03
CA ASN A 91 -1.84 -7.55 -0.09
C ASN A 91 -3.16 -8.30 -0.39
N PRO A 92 -3.85 -8.81 0.65
CA PRO A 92 -5.11 -9.50 0.46
C PRO A 92 -6.22 -8.53 0.00
N LYS A 93 -7.07 -9.01 -0.90
CA LYS A 93 -8.25 -8.31 -1.41
C LYS A 93 -9.42 -8.40 -0.40
N PRO A 94 -10.33 -7.41 -0.35
CA PRO A 94 -10.40 -6.18 -1.16
C PRO A 94 -9.43 -5.10 -0.66
N LEU A 95 -8.58 -4.63 -1.57
CA LEU A 95 -7.52 -3.67 -1.26
C LEU A 95 -8.11 -2.26 -1.00
N TYR A 96 -9.05 -1.84 -1.84
CA TYR A 96 -9.70 -0.52 -1.77
C TYR A 96 -10.42 -0.30 -0.43
N ALA A 97 -11.21 -1.27 0.04
CA ALA A 97 -11.96 -1.15 1.30
C ALA A 97 -11.02 -0.99 2.51
N GLY A 98 -9.94 -1.77 2.54
CA GLY A 98 -8.94 -1.66 3.60
C GLY A 98 -8.21 -0.32 3.57
N ILE A 99 -7.87 0.17 2.38
CA ILE A 99 -7.16 1.46 2.23
C ILE A 99 -8.08 2.61 2.62
N CYS A 100 -9.33 2.61 2.15
CA CYS A 100 -10.30 3.65 2.45
C CYS A 100 -10.55 3.76 3.96
N LYS A 101 -10.61 2.61 4.65
CA LYS A 101 -10.80 2.54 6.11
C LYS A 101 -9.58 2.99 6.92
N GLU A 102 -8.37 2.71 6.45
CA GLU A 102 -7.13 2.94 7.21
C GLU A 102 -6.48 4.29 6.91
N PHE A 103 -6.53 4.72 5.65
CA PHE A 103 -5.79 5.88 5.14
C PHE A 103 -6.71 7.01 4.66
N SER A 104 -7.97 6.71 4.36
CA SER A 104 -8.94 7.66 3.77
C SER A 104 -8.30 8.54 2.69
N PRO A 105 -7.71 7.93 1.63
CA PRO A 105 -7.00 8.69 0.61
C PRO A 105 -7.96 9.58 -0.17
N LYS A 106 -7.50 10.77 -0.56
CA LYS A 106 -8.18 11.66 -1.50
C LYS A 106 -7.78 11.37 -2.94
N ILE A 107 -6.62 10.77 -3.16
CA ILE A 107 -6.08 10.48 -4.48
C ILE A 107 -5.65 9.02 -4.51
N ILE A 108 -6.10 8.26 -5.49
CA ILE A 108 -5.80 6.85 -5.70
C ILE A 108 -5.26 6.66 -7.12
N ILE A 109 -4.02 6.21 -7.22
CA ILE A 109 -3.32 5.97 -8.49
C ILE A 109 -3.07 4.48 -8.63
N LEU A 110 -3.54 3.91 -9.74
CA LEU A 110 -3.42 2.49 -10.08
C LEU A 110 -2.41 2.30 -11.20
N PHE A 111 -1.32 1.58 -10.95
CA PHE A 111 -0.28 1.25 -11.91
C PHE A 111 -0.36 -0.23 -12.34
N GLY A 112 -0.93 -0.46 -13.52
CA GLY A 112 -1.09 -1.78 -14.14
C GLY A 112 -1.97 -2.74 -13.33
N VAL A 113 -2.88 -2.16 -12.55
CA VAL A 113 -3.91 -2.85 -11.76
C VAL A 113 -5.27 -2.43 -12.27
N SER A 114 -6.17 -3.39 -12.47
CA SER A 114 -7.56 -3.09 -12.83
C SER A 114 -8.32 -2.62 -11.58
N PRO A 115 -9.16 -1.58 -11.68
CA PRO A 115 -9.94 -1.08 -10.55
C PRO A 115 -10.84 -2.18 -9.96
N THR A 116 -11.48 -2.97 -10.82
CA THR A 116 -12.30 -4.14 -10.46
C THR A 116 -11.53 -5.16 -9.61
N GLU A 117 -10.24 -5.38 -9.89
CA GLU A 117 -9.41 -6.30 -9.12
C GLU A 117 -9.05 -5.78 -7.73
N THR A 118 -8.98 -4.46 -7.56
CA THR A 118 -8.70 -3.81 -6.28
C THR A 118 -9.94 -3.67 -5.40
N GLY A 119 -11.14 -3.95 -5.94
CA GLY A 119 -12.42 -3.82 -5.25
C GLY A 119 -13.12 -2.49 -5.50
N ILE A 120 -12.69 -1.72 -6.50
CA ILE A 120 -13.39 -0.51 -6.94
C ILE A 120 -14.55 -0.96 -7.85
N PRO A 121 -15.80 -0.57 -7.57
CA PRO A 121 -17.00 -1.04 -8.30
C PRO A 121 -17.19 -0.40 -9.68
N MET A 122 -16.17 0.31 -10.19
CA MET A 122 -16.26 1.11 -11.41
C MET A 122 -14.97 0.99 -12.22
N GLU A 123 -15.11 0.91 -13.54
CA GLU A 123 -13.98 0.95 -14.46
C GLU A 123 -13.82 2.35 -15.06
N PHE A 124 -12.57 2.80 -15.16
CA PHE A 124 -12.23 4.08 -15.77
C PHE A 124 -11.20 3.85 -16.88
N PRO A 125 -11.18 4.70 -17.91
CA PRO A 125 -10.14 4.62 -18.94
C PRO A 125 -8.77 5.04 -18.36
N PRO A 126 -7.67 4.44 -18.84
CA PRO A 126 -6.32 4.83 -18.43
C PRO A 126 -5.99 6.27 -18.86
N PHE A 127 -5.09 6.93 -18.12
CA PHE A 127 -4.69 8.33 -18.29
C PHE A 127 -5.83 9.34 -18.26
N LYS A 128 -6.91 9.00 -17.55
CA LYS A 128 -8.00 9.92 -17.31
C LYS A 128 -8.22 10.06 -15.82
N LEU A 129 -8.22 11.31 -15.37
CA LEU A 129 -8.52 11.68 -14.01
C LEU A 129 -10.03 11.60 -13.80
N GLN A 130 -10.46 10.68 -12.94
CA GLN A 130 -11.87 10.53 -12.60
C GLN A 130 -12.11 10.86 -11.14
N ASN A 131 -13.11 11.71 -10.89
CA ASN A 131 -13.58 11.96 -9.54
C ASN A 131 -14.71 10.97 -9.22
N TYR A 132 -14.56 10.25 -8.11
CA TYR A 132 -15.60 9.38 -7.57
C TYR A 132 -15.52 9.41 -6.05
N ASN A 133 -16.66 9.53 -5.36
CA ASN A 133 -16.73 9.54 -3.91
C ASN A 133 -15.83 10.60 -3.23
N GLU A 134 -15.71 11.80 -3.82
CA GLU A 134 -14.79 12.87 -3.36
C GLU A 134 -13.30 12.48 -3.41
N GLN A 135 -12.97 11.43 -4.16
CA GLN A 135 -11.62 10.95 -4.40
C GLN A 135 -11.29 11.04 -5.88
N PHE A 136 -10.01 11.28 -6.18
CA PHE A 136 -9.50 11.25 -7.54
C PHE A 136 -8.86 9.91 -7.85
N PHE A 137 -9.30 9.28 -8.92
CA PHE A 137 -8.77 8.03 -9.45
C PHE A 137 -7.98 8.31 -10.72
N LEU A 138 -6.79 7.72 -10.80
CA LEU A 138 -5.96 7.72 -11.99
C LEU A 138 -5.51 6.30 -12.28
N ILE A 139 -5.80 5.82 -13.49
CA ILE A 139 -5.34 4.51 -13.95
C ILE A 139 -4.21 4.71 -14.95
N SER A 140 -3.17 3.91 -14.79
CA SER A 140 -1.98 3.91 -15.62
C SER A 140 -1.55 2.47 -15.90
N PRO A 141 -0.83 2.18 -17.00
CA PRO A 141 -0.09 0.94 -17.17
C PRO A 141 1.01 0.77 -16.10
N LEU A 142 1.64 -0.41 -16.08
CA LEU A 142 2.73 -0.74 -15.17
C LEU A 142 3.90 0.25 -15.28
N LEU A 143 4.59 0.47 -14.15
CA LEU A 143 5.79 1.32 -14.10
C LEU A 143 6.87 0.86 -15.08
N SER A 144 7.07 -0.45 -15.23
CA SER A 144 8.03 -0.98 -16.20
C SER A 144 7.67 -0.63 -17.66
N THR A 145 6.37 -0.63 -18.00
CA THR A 145 5.89 -0.20 -19.32
C THR A 145 6.07 1.30 -19.53
N LEU A 146 5.78 2.11 -18.51
CA LEU A 146 5.99 3.56 -18.53
C LEU A 146 7.46 3.94 -18.74
N LYS A 147 8.39 3.17 -18.15
CA LYS A 147 9.83 3.40 -18.34
C LYS A 147 10.26 3.23 -19.80
N ASN A 148 9.63 2.31 -20.54
CA ASN A 148 9.94 2.09 -21.95
C ASN A 148 9.20 3.07 -22.89
N ASN A 149 8.05 3.62 -22.46
CA ASN A 149 7.20 4.48 -23.28
C ASN A 149 7.19 5.94 -22.78
N LYS A 150 7.93 6.81 -23.49
CA LYS A 150 7.99 8.26 -23.21
C LYS A 150 6.63 8.95 -23.32
N GLU A 151 5.79 8.56 -24.28
CA GLU A 151 4.48 9.16 -24.50
C GLU A 151 3.54 8.92 -23.30
N GLU A 152 3.49 7.68 -22.82
CA GLU A 152 2.67 7.25 -21.70
C GLU A 152 3.12 7.93 -20.40
N LYS A 153 4.43 8.06 -20.19
CA LYS A 153 5.00 8.86 -19.09
C LYS A 153 4.53 10.31 -19.16
N GLY A 154 4.52 10.91 -20.35
CA GLY A 154 4.01 12.27 -20.55
C GLY A 154 2.55 12.41 -20.16
N LYS A 155 1.69 11.46 -20.57
CA LYS A 155 0.26 11.44 -20.20
C LYS A 155 0.04 11.31 -18.70
N LEU A 156 0.77 10.40 -18.05
CA LEU A 156 0.75 10.24 -16.59
C LEU A 156 1.13 11.54 -15.90
N TRP A 157 2.23 12.14 -16.37
CA TRP A 157 2.76 13.39 -15.83
C TRP A 157 1.75 14.53 -15.91
N VAL A 158 1.07 14.70 -17.05
CA VAL A 158 0.02 15.71 -17.22
C VAL A 158 -1.14 15.50 -16.25
N CYS A 159 -1.55 14.25 -16.02
CA CYS A 159 -2.59 13.92 -15.04
C CYS A 159 -2.14 14.25 -13.60
N LEU A 160 -0.92 13.88 -13.23
CA LEU A 160 -0.36 14.18 -11.90
C LEU A 160 -0.21 15.69 -11.70
N GLN A 161 0.27 16.42 -12.70
CA GLN A 161 0.31 17.88 -12.65
C GLN A 161 -1.07 18.48 -12.43
N SER A 162 -2.10 17.95 -13.10
CA SER A 162 -3.48 18.41 -12.91
C SER A 162 -4.03 18.10 -11.51
N LEU A 163 -3.58 16.99 -10.88
CA LEU A 163 -3.96 16.63 -9.52
C LEU A 163 -3.28 17.48 -8.45
N PHE A 164 -2.00 17.82 -8.66
CA PHE A 164 -1.16 18.40 -7.61
C PHE A 164 -0.86 19.90 -7.78
N LYS A 165 -0.98 20.47 -9.00
CA LYS A 165 -0.80 21.92 -9.24
C LYS A 165 -2.12 22.69 -9.09
N GLN A 166 -2.81 22.52 -7.96
CA GLN A 166 -3.99 23.34 -7.65
C GLN A 166 -3.62 24.54 -6.77
#